data_AF-A0A395IBB7-F1
#
_entry.id   AF-A0A395IBB7-F1
#
_cell.length_a   1.000
_cell.length_b   1.000
_cell.length_c   1.000
_cell.angle_alpha   90.00
_cell.angle_beta   90.00
_cell.angle_gamma   90.00
#
_symmetry.space_group_name_H-M   'P 1'
#
loop_
_entity.id
_entity.type
_entity.pdbx_description
1 polymer ?
#
loop_
_entity_poly.entity_id
_entity_poly.type
_entity_poly.pdbx_seq_one_letter_code
_entity_poly.pdbx_strand_id
1 'polypeptide(L)'
;MSTYEVEHNTTDPSTNPSNPSNNNTTTQRPRRPDLSTFFATLSEISPDEASTNNHRHRPHAVPVPRDISAAFYTLAEALNVMRREGGGGGGIAAAAAGGIPSFGPEDTAATDGNGNELLTEMIQSLLRSAEVPPKEVEGVSEGFCDLLDRVPKSALNSSQVCPICNNPFLEDPYPLVVRLPCHSTHLFDLECVRPWLRLRGTCPLDRTDFAKQEREKEEARRKPVVDDEEEEEWDGMYG
;
A
#
# COMPACT_ATOMS: atom_id res chain seq x y z
N MET A 1 -44.88 25.44 -21.18
CA MET A 1 -43.42 25.21 -21.19
C MET A 1 -43.19 23.96 -20.38
N SER A 2 -42.84 22.87 -21.04
CA SER A 2 -42.75 21.51 -20.47
C SER A 2 -41.54 21.38 -19.54
N THR A 3 -41.80 21.03 -18.28
CA THR A 3 -40.81 20.63 -17.29
C THR A 3 -40.30 19.23 -17.63
N TYR A 4 -39.04 19.11 -18.06
CA TYR A 4 -38.38 17.81 -18.15
C TYR A 4 -37.78 17.49 -16.79
N GLU A 5 -38.45 16.60 -16.04
CA GLU A 5 -37.82 15.86 -14.95
C GLU A 5 -37.15 14.63 -15.58
N VAL A 6 -35.82 14.55 -15.51
CA VAL A 6 -35.09 13.35 -15.90
C VAL A 6 -35.07 12.44 -14.68
N GLU A 7 -36.03 11.53 -14.63
CA GLU A 7 -36.17 10.52 -13.59
C GLU A 7 -35.02 9.50 -13.73
N HIS A 8 -34.04 9.53 -12.82
CA HIS A 8 -33.06 8.46 -12.71
C HIS A 8 -33.73 7.24 -12.05
N ASN A 9 -34.16 6.30 -12.90
CA ASN A 9 -34.76 5.04 -12.49
C ASN A 9 -33.69 4.14 -11.83
N THR A 10 -33.47 4.30 -10.53
CA THR A 10 -32.67 3.35 -9.74
C THR A 10 -33.58 2.19 -9.35
N THR A 11 -33.69 1.21 -10.23
CA THR A 11 -34.32 -0.07 -9.89
C THR A 11 -33.49 -0.75 -8.81
N ASP A 12 -34.00 -0.76 -7.58
CA ASP A 12 -33.48 -1.54 -6.46
C ASP A 12 -33.57 -3.04 -6.80
N PRO A 13 -32.46 -3.81 -6.79
CA PRO A 13 -32.48 -5.24 -7.07
C PRO A 13 -33.23 -6.07 -6.01
N SER A 14 -33.75 -5.46 -4.93
CA SER A 14 -34.51 -6.15 -3.88
C SER A 14 -36.00 -6.34 -4.18
N THR A 15 -36.58 -5.73 -5.22
CA THR A 15 -38.03 -5.81 -5.47
C THR A 15 -38.36 -6.65 -6.70
N ASN A 16 -38.37 -7.97 -6.53
CA ASN A 16 -39.00 -8.89 -7.49
C ASN A 16 -40.07 -9.71 -6.74
N PRO A 17 -41.38 -9.48 -6.95
CA PRO A 17 -42.43 -10.22 -6.28
C PRO A 17 -42.80 -11.45 -7.11
N SER A 18 -42.04 -12.54 -6.97
CA SER A 18 -42.53 -13.87 -7.36
C SER A 18 -41.76 -14.99 -6.65
N ASN A 19 -42.35 -15.48 -5.55
CA ASN A 19 -42.51 -16.90 -5.15
C ASN A 19 -42.56 -17.02 -3.61
N PRO A 20 -43.61 -17.60 -3.00
CA PRO A 20 -43.76 -17.61 -1.55
C PRO A 20 -43.15 -18.87 -0.95
N SER A 21 -41.98 -18.78 -0.31
CA SER A 21 -41.62 -19.67 0.80
C SER A 21 -40.40 -19.15 1.56
N ASN A 22 -40.51 -19.25 2.89
CA ASN A 22 -39.51 -18.94 3.93
C ASN A 22 -39.33 -17.48 4.39
N ASN A 23 -40.03 -17.20 5.47
CA ASN A 23 -39.75 -16.18 6.48
C ASN A 23 -38.30 -16.26 6.99
N ASN A 24 -37.48 -15.22 6.76
CA ASN A 24 -36.47 -14.81 7.74
C ASN A 24 -36.09 -13.33 7.55
N THR A 25 -36.80 -12.45 8.25
CA THR A 25 -36.45 -11.03 8.37
C THR A 25 -35.52 -10.86 9.57
N THR A 26 -34.21 -10.75 9.34
CA THR A 26 -33.29 -9.91 10.15
C THR A 26 -32.06 -9.57 9.29
N THR A 27 -31.80 -8.27 9.17
CA THR A 27 -30.76 -7.59 8.40
C THR A 27 -29.36 -8.19 8.57
N GLN A 28 -28.83 -8.91 7.55
CA GLN A 28 -27.40 -9.25 7.48
C GLN A 28 -26.67 -8.23 6.61
N ARG A 29 -26.00 -7.28 7.27
CA ARG A 29 -25.07 -6.31 6.68
C ARG A 29 -23.81 -7.05 6.14
N PRO A 30 -23.09 -6.47 5.16
CA PRO A 30 -22.10 -7.19 4.36
C PRO A 30 -20.87 -7.66 5.16
N ARG A 31 -20.43 -8.89 4.88
CA ARG A 31 -19.37 -9.67 5.56
C ARG A 31 -17.93 -9.19 5.27
N ARG A 32 -17.76 -7.95 4.83
CA ARG A 32 -16.48 -7.35 4.46
C ARG A 32 -16.52 -5.91 4.92
N PRO A 33 -15.58 -5.45 5.78
CA PRO A 33 -15.49 -4.05 6.14
C PRO A 33 -15.39 -3.23 4.85
N ASP A 34 -16.25 -2.22 4.72
CA ASP A 34 -16.14 -1.28 3.62
C ASP A 34 -14.91 -0.40 3.85
N LEU A 35 -13.91 -0.56 2.98
CA LEU A 35 -12.67 0.22 3.01
C LEU A 35 -12.83 1.56 2.28
N SER A 36 -14.04 1.97 1.88
CA SER A 36 -14.31 3.23 1.19
C SER A 36 -13.77 4.45 1.94
N THR A 37 -13.91 4.50 3.27
CA THR A 37 -13.36 5.59 4.11
C THR A 37 -11.84 5.59 4.08
N PHE A 38 -11.20 4.41 4.13
CA PHE A 38 -9.76 4.29 3.99
C PHE A 38 -9.29 4.79 2.61
N PHE A 39 -9.91 4.31 1.53
CA PHE A 39 -9.55 4.72 0.17
C PHE A 39 -9.80 6.21 -0.10
N ALA A 40 -10.85 6.81 0.47
CA ALA A 40 -11.08 8.24 0.40
C ALA A 40 -9.93 9.01 1.07
N THR A 41 -9.57 8.66 2.31
CA THR A 41 -8.43 9.30 3.00
C THR A 41 -7.11 9.10 2.25
N LEU A 42 -6.89 7.92 1.67
CA LEU A 42 -5.67 7.62 0.91
C LEU A 42 -5.57 8.46 -0.38
N SER A 43 -6.69 8.70 -1.07
CA SER A 43 -6.75 9.55 -2.25
C SER A 43 -6.49 11.03 -1.96
N GLU A 44 -6.78 11.49 -0.74
CA GLU A 44 -6.49 12.85 -0.29
C GLU A 44 -5.01 13.03 0.08
N ILE A 45 -4.30 11.94 0.39
CA ILE A 45 -2.90 11.92 0.85
C ILE A 45 -1.93 11.55 -0.28
N SER A 46 -2.35 10.77 -1.28
CA SER A 46 -1.48 10.38 -2.40
C SER A 46 -1.02 11.59 -3.22
N PRO A 47 0.26 11.68 -3.59
CA PRO A 47 0.74 12.63 -4.58
C PRO A 47 0.42 12.11 -5.98
N ASP A 48 -0.83 12.26 -6.42
CA ASP A 48 -1.19 12.04 -7.82
C ASP A 48 -1.12 13.35 -8.60
N GLU A 49 -0.07 13.50 -9.41
CA GLU A 49 0.07 14.54 -10.44
C GLU A 49 -1.06 14.49 -11.50
N ALA A 50 -1.83 13.40 -11.55
CA ALA A 50 -2.84 13.14 -12.58
C ALA A 50 -4.29 13.54 -12.21
N SER A 51 -4.57 13.92 -10.95
CA SER A 51 -5.91 14.37 -10.54
C SER A 51 -6.00 15.89 -10.60
N THR A 52 -6.65 16.40 -11.65
CA THR A 52 -6.86 17.83 -11.91
C THR A 52 -7.70 18.57 -10.86
N ASN A 53 -8.18 17.89 -9.80
CA ASN A 53 -9.06 18.46 -8.79
C ASN A 53 -8.47 18.60 -7.38
N ASN A 54 -7.28 18.05 -7.10
CA ASN A 54 -6.65 18.20 -5.78
C ASN A 54 -5.20 18.70 -5.91
N HIS A 55 -5.08 19.82 -6.62
CA HIS A 55 -3.83 20.53 -6.81
C HIS A 55 -3.37 21.08 -5.45
N ARG A 56 -2.47 20.35 -4.78
CA ARG A 56 -1.70 20.95 -3.69
C ARG A 56 -0.99 22.15 -4.31
N HIS A 57 -1.45 23.36 -3.97
CA HIS A 57 -0.96 24.63 -4.56
C HIS A 57 0.54 24.90 -4.33
N ARG A 58 1.23 24.00 -3.61
CA ARG A 58 2.65 24.06 -3.30
C ARG A 58 3.34 22.85 -3.93
N PRO A 59 4.21 23.04 -4.95
CA PRO A 59 5.10 21.99 -5.39
C PRO A 59 5.96 21.59 -4.18
N HIS A 60 6.06 20.30 -3.89
CA HIS A 60 6.77 19.73 -2.72
C HIS A 60 6.05 19.80 -1.35
N ALA A 61 4.75 20.10 -1.28
CA ALA A 61 4.02 19.94 -0.03
C ALA A 61 3.80 18.45 0.32
N VAL A 62 4.38 18.00 1.43
CA VAL A 62 4.12 16.68 2.02
C VAL A 62 2.77 16.67 2.76
N PRO A 63 2.04 15.54 2.74
CA PRO A 63 0.79 15.41 3.47
C PRO A 63 1.00 15.59 4.98
N VAL A 64 -0.02 16.12 5.67
CA VAL A 64 0.08 16.37 7.10
C VAL A 64 0.20 15.02 7.82
N PRO A 65 1.12 14.85 8.78
CA PRO A 65 1.28 13.61 9.54
C PRO A 65 -0.03 13.07 10.15
N ARG A 66 -0.95 13.96 10.53
CA ARG A 66 -2.28 13.64 11.04
C ARG A 66 -3.12 12.86 10.03
N ASP A 67 -3.10 13.27 8.76
CA ASP A 67 -3.92 12.65 7.72
C ASP A 67 -3.40 11.24 7.43
N ILE A 68 -2.07 11.09 7.37
CA ILE A 68 -1.40 9.79 7.25
C ILE A 68 -1.76 8.87 8.41
N SER A 69 -1.69 9.38 9.65
CA SER A 69 -2.09 8.59 10.83
C SER A 69 -3.56 8.17 10.77
N ALA A 70 -4.46 9.03 10.27
CA ALA A 70 -5.87 8.71 10.11
C ALA A 70 -6.10 7.57 9.11
N ALA A 71 -5.34 7.51 8.01
CA ALA A 71 -5.39 6.38 7.09
C ALA A 71 -4.95 5.06 7.76
N PHE A 72 -3.90 5.08 8.58
CA PHE A 72 -3.47 3.89 9.33
C PHE A 72 -4.48 3.46 10.40
N TYR A 73 -5.08 4.40 11.13
CA TYR A 73 -6.11 4.09 12.14
C TYR A 73 -7.39 3.54 11.52
N THR A 74 -7.84 4.08 10.38
CA THR A 74 -9.05 3.57 9.69
C THR A 74 -8.85 2.14 9.18
N LEU A 75 -7.66 1.83 8.66
CA LEU A 75 -7.31 0.46 8.27
C LEU A 75 -7.20 -0.48 9.48
N ALA A 76 -6.54 -0.04 10.56
CA ALA A 76 -6.43 -0.84 11.79
C ALA A 76 -7.80 -1.17 12.39
N GLU A 77 -8.74 -0.22 12.37
CA GLU A 77 -10.10 -0.45 12.84
C GLU A 77 -10.87 -1.43 11.93
N ALA A 78 -10.71 -1.34 10.61
CA ALA A 78 -11.30 -2.31 9.69
C ALA A 78 -10.79 -3.74 9.94
N LEU A 79 -9.48 -3.92 10.22
CA LEU A 79 -8.92 -5.22 10.60
C LEU A 79 -9.44 -5.69 11.98
N ASN A 80 -9.63 -4.77 12.92
CA ASN A 80 -10.15 -5.07 14.25
C ASN A 80 -11.60 -5.57 14.20
N VAL A 81 -12.44 -5.02 13.31
CA VAL A 81 -13.79 -5.53 13.04
C VAL A 81 -13.73 -6.98 12.52
N MET A 82 -12.86 -7.26 11.54
CA MET A 82 -12.70 -8.63 11.02
C MET A 82 -12.23 -9.62 12.08
N ARG A 83 -11.30 -9.21 12.94
CA ARG A 83 -10.79 -10.03 14.05
C ARG A 83 -11.87 -10.38 15.07
N ARG A 84 -12.77 -9.44 15.38
CA ARG A 84 -13.87 -9.66 16.34
C ARG A 84 -14.95 -10.59 15.79
N GLU A 85 -15.18 -10.53 14.48
CA GLU A 85 -16.18 -11.36 13.81
C GLU A 85 -15.66 -12.77 13.46
N GLY A 86 -14.35 -12.92 13.20
CA GLY A 86 -13.70 -14.19 12.86
C GLY A 86 -13.58 -15.23 13.99
N GLY A 87 -14.10 -14.93 15.19
CA GLY A 87 -14.03 -15.83 16.36
C GLY A 87 -15.35 -16.07 17.09
N GLY A 88 -16.50 -15.68 16.50
CA GLY A 88 -17.76 -15.51 17.26
C GLY A 88 -19.01 -16.19 16.70
N GLY A 89 -18.88 -17.21 15.84
CA GLY A 89 -20.01 -17.85 15.16
C GLY A 89 -20.74 -18.98 15.89
N GLY A 90 -20.41 -19.30 17.16
CA GLY A 90 -20.97 -20.47 17.87
C GLY A 90 -21.21 -20.32 19.38
N GLY A 91 -21.12 -19.11 19.94
CA GLY A 91 -20.94 -18.94 21.40
C GLY A 91 -22.11 -18.38 22.21
N ILE A 92 -23.28 -18.07 21.63
CA ILE A 92 -24.39 -17.45 22.40
C ILE A 92 -25.70 -18.24 22.43
N ALA A 93 -25.73 -19.46 21.88
CA ALA A 93 -26.90 -20.35 21.97
C ALA A 93 -26.82 -21.39 23.11
N ALA A 94 -25.73 -21.41 23.90
CA ALA A 94 -25.51 -22.41 24.95
C ALA A 94 -25.94 -21.95 26.36
N ALA A 95 -26.43 -20.71 26.53
CA ALA A 95 -26.84 -20.20 27.85
C ALA A 95 -28.30 -20.55 28.23
N ALA A 96 -29.07 -21.19 27.34
CA ALA A 96 -30.49 -21.47 27.55
C ALA A 96 -30.83 -22.91 27.97
N ALA A 97 -29.86 -23.82 28.05
CA ALA A 97 -30.06 -25.16 28.59
C ALA A 97 -28.95 -25.46 29.60
N GLY A 98 -29.30 -25.58 30.88
CA GLY A 98 -28.38 -25.75 32.01
C GLY A 98 -27.53 -27.03 31.99
N GLY A 99 -26.61 -27.13 31.05
CA GLY A 99 -25.58 -28.18 30.98
C GLY A 99 -24.34 -27.78 31.77
N ILE A 100 -23.93 -28.67 32.67
CA ILE A 100 -22.71 -28.57 33.48
C ILE A 100 -21.46 -28.54 32.57
N PRO A 101 -20.45 -27.67 32.82
CA PRO A 101 -19.20 -27.74 32.08
C PRO A 101 -18.46 -29.03 32.48
N SER A 102 -18.42 -29.99 31.55
CA SER A 102 -17.63 -31.21 31.68
C SER A 102 -16.14 -30.85 31.51
N PHE A 103 -15.36 -31.03 32.57
CA PHE A 103 -13.90 -31.04 32.50
C PHE A 103 -13.46 -32.36 31.84
N GLY A 104 -13.26 -32.34 30.53
CA GLY A 104 -12.63 -33.43 29.77
C GLY A 104 -11.56 -32.84 28.83
N PRO A 105 -10.39 -33.47 28.69
CA PRO A 105 -9.39 -33.07 27.70
C PRO A 105 -9.75 -33.75 26.38
N GLU A 106 -10.66 -33.14 25.62
CA GLU A 106 -10.98 -33.62 24.29
C GLU A 106 -10.48 -32.62 23.23
N ASP A 107 -9.61 -33.15 22.37
CA ASP A 107 -9.20 -32.59 21.10
C ASP A 107 -10.42 -32.11 20.29
N THR A 108 -10.74 -30.83 20.39
CA THR A 108 -11.60 -30.14 19.43
C THR A 108 -10.81 -29.00 18.79
N ALA A 109 -10.32 -29.30 17.58
CA ALA A 109 -9.93 -28.39 16.51
C ALA A 109 -10.10 -26.89 16.78
N ALA A 110 -8.98 -26.19 16.95
CA ALA A 110 -8.91 -24.73 16.81
C ALA A 110 -7.82 -24.37 15.79
N THR A 111 -8.06 -24.70 14.52
CA THR A 111 -7.27 -24.14 13.39
C THR A 111 -7.64 -22.66 13.11
N ASP A 112 -8.59 -22.09 13.86
CA ASP A 112 -9.07 -20.71 13.70
C ASP A 112 -8.33 -19.67 14.57
N GLY A 113 -7.32 -20.08 15.35
CA GLY A 113 -6.49 -19.17 16.15
C GLY A 113 -5.46 -18.38 15.33
N ASN A 114 -4.96 -18.98 14.23
CA ASN A 114 -3.83 -18.44 13.47
C ASN A 114 -4.20 -17.15 12.69
N GLY A 115 -5.42 -17.07 12.15
CA GLY A 115 -5.90 -15.87 11.45
C GLY A 115 -6.08 -14.67 12.37
N ASN A 116 -6.59 -14.90 13.58
CA ASN A 116 -6.76 -13.85 14.59
C ASN A 116 -5.42 -13.39 15.18
N GLU A 117 -4.45 -14.29 15.32
CA GLU A 117 -3.07 -13.98 15.72
C GLU A 117 -2.37 -13.10 14.68
N LEU A 118 -2.43 -13.50 13.40
CA LEU A 118 -1.91 -12.70 12.28
C LEU A 118 -2.57 -11.31 12.21
N LEU A 119 -3.90 -11.24 12.30
CA LEU A 119 -4.60 -9.94 12.32
C LEU A 119 -4.19 -9.09 13.51
N THR A 120 -3.92 -9.70 14.67
CA THR A 120 -3.43 -8.98 15.85
C THR A 120 -2.06 -8.36 15.59
N GLU A 121 -1.13 -9.13 15.02
CA GLU A 121 0.21 -8.64 14.67
C GLU A 121 0.13 -7.50 13.63
N MET A 122 -0.71 -7.65 12.60
CA MET A 122 -0.94 -6.62 11.59
C MET A 122 -1.50 -5.33 12.19
N ILE A 123 -2.51 -5.43 13.08
CA ILE A 123 -3.09 -4.28 13.77
C ILE A 123 -2.03 -3.57 14.62
N GLN A 124 -1.21 -4.31 15.37
CA GLN A 124 -0.14 -3.73 16.19
C GLN A 124 0.90 -3.01 15.32
N SER A 125 1.27 -3.58 14.17
CA SER A 125 2.16 -2.93 13.23
C SER A 125 1.58 -1.63 12.68
N LEU A 126 0.29 -1.60 12.31
CA LEU A 126 -0.38 -0.40 11.79
C LEU A 126 -0.50 0.70 12.84
N LEU A 127 -0.83 0.35 14.09
CA LEU A 127 -0.91 1.32 15.18
C LEU A 127 0.46 1.96 15.48
N ARG A 128 1.54 1.17 15.45
CA ARG A 128 2.91 1.70 15.59
C ARG A 128 3.29 2.65 14.44
N SER A 129 2.86 2.33 13.21
CA SER A 129 3.03 3.22 12.06
C SER A 129 2.17 4.49 12.15
N ALA A 130 1.02 4.45 12.84
CA ALA A 130 0.16 5.60 13.04
C ALA A 130 0.70 6.60 14.09
N GLU A 131 1.47 6.11 15.07
CA GLU A 131 2.14 6.96 16.08
C GLU A 131 3.32 7.74 15.52
N VAL A 132 4.05 7.15 14.57
CA VAL A 132 5.16 7.79 13.85
C VAL A 132 4.90 7.65 12.34
N PRO A 133 3.96 8.44 11.79
CA PRO A 133 3.64 8.37 10.38
C PRO A 133 4.86 8.80 9.55
N PRO A 134 5.25 8.03 8.52
CA PRO A 134 6.36 8.40 7.66
C PRO A 134 6.03 9.72 6.95
N LYS A 135 6.90 10.72 7.09
CA LYS A 135 6.70 12.06 6.52
C LYS A 135 6.95 12.12 5.02
N GLU A 136 7.79 11.21 4.53
CA GLU A 136 8.20 11.10 3.13
C GLU A 136 8.21 9.63 2.76
N VAL A 137 7.85 9.33 1.51
CA VAL A 137 7.96 7.98 0.98
C VAL A 137 9.44 7.70 0.79
N GLU A 138 9.97 6.67 1.46
CA GLU A 138 11.40 6.33 1.41
C GLU A 138 11.90 5.96 0.01
N GLY A 139 10.97 5.67 -0.91
CA GLY A 139 11.27 5.26 -2.28
C GLY A 139 11.82 6.35 -3.18
N VAL A 140 12.15 5.94 -4.42
CA VAL A 140 12.81 6.83 -5.38
C VAL A 140 11.79 7.64 -6.19
N SER A 141 12.20 8.82 -6.65
CA SER A 141 11.42 9.67 -7.54
C SER A 141 11.03 8.96 -8.84
N GLU A 142 9.93 9.41 -9.46
CA GLU A 142 9.45 8.86 -10.72
C GLU A 142 10.47 9.06 -11.86
N GLY A 143 11.16 10.22 -11.86
CA GLY A 143 12.21 10.50 -12.82
C GLY A 143 13.39 9.53 -12.75
N PHE A 144 13.75 9.04 -11.56
CA PHE A 144 14.78 8.00 -11.46
C PHE A 144 14.36 6.71 -12.16
N CYS A 145 13.10 6.29 -12.01
CA CYS A 145 12.59 5.08 -12.65
C CYS A 145 12.62 5.21 -14.18
N ASP A 146 12.39 6.41 -14.70
CA ASP A 146 12.39 6.68 -16.14
C ASP A 146 13.81 6.71 -16.73
N LEU A 147 14.81 7.08 -15.91
CA LEU A 147 16.24 7.11 -16.25
C LEU A 147 16.92 5.72 -16.19
N LEU A 148 16.22 4.67 -15.74
CA LEU A 148 16.77 3.32 -15.69
C LEU A 148 17.17 2.82 -17.09
N ASP A 149 18.25 2.04 -17.13
CA ASP A 149 18.79 1.51 -18.38
C ASP A 149 17.82 0.53 -19.05
N ARG A 150 17.53 0.76 -20.32
CA ARG A 150 16.56 0.00 -21.12
C ARG A 150 17.29 -1.11 -21.85
N VAL A 151 16.84 -2.35 -21.66
CA VAL A 151 17.43 -3.49 -22.36
C VAL A 151 16.65 -3.74 -23.65
N PRO A 152 17.30 -3.70 -24.83
CA PRO A 152 16.62 -3.99 -26.09
C PRO A 152 16.28 -5.47 -26.18
N LYS A 153 15.19 -5.80 -26.89
CA LYS A 153 14.73 -7.19 -27.08
C LYS A 153 15.77 -8.11 -27.70
N SER A 154 16.69 -7.57 -28.50
CA SER A 154 17.78 -8.32 -29.14
C SER A 154 18.81 -8.85 -28.16
N ALA A 155 18.95 -8.23 -26.98
CA ALA A 155 19.87 -8.68 -25.94
C ALA A 155 19.23 -9.70 -24.99
N LEU A 156 17.94 -10.00 -25.18
CA LEU A 156 17.13 -10.77 -24.25
C LEU A 156 16.91 -12.20 -24.75
N ASN A 157 17.02 -13.17 -23.83
CA ASN A 157 16.81 -14.59 -24.13
C ASN A 157 15.37 -15.01 -23.77
N SER A 158 14.83 -16.01 -24.45
CA SER A 158 13.49 -16.56 -24.16
C SER A 158 13.36 -17.25 -22.80
N SER A 159 14.46 -17.56 -22.14
CA SER A 159 14.48 -18.14 -20.79
C SER A 159 14.42 -17.09 -19.67
N GLN A 160 14.54 -15.81 -19.99
CA GLN A 160 14.54 -14.76 -18.98
C GLN A 160 13.10 -14.34 -18.64
N VAL A 161 12.83 -14.32 -17.33
CA VAL A 161 11.53 -14.02 -16.74
C VAL A 161 11.65 -12.88 -15.75
N CYS A 162 10.59 -12.11 -15.59
CA CYS A 162 10.51 -11.06 -14.57
C CYS A 162 10.36 -11.69 -13.17
N PRO A 163 11.25 -11.42 -12.19
CA PRO A 163 11.16 -12.01 -10.86
C PRO A 163 9.95 -11.54 -10.01
N ILE A 164 9.20 -10.54 -10.47
CA ILE A 164 8.06 -9.96 -9.73
C ILE A 164 6.75 -10.61 -10.19
N CYS A 165 6.50 -10.65 -11.49
CA CYS A 165 5.28 -11.24 -12.06
C CYS A 165 5.46 -12.66 -12.58
N ASN A 166 6.71 -13.15 -12.64
CA ASN A 166 7.09 -14.46 -13.16
C ASN A 166 6.78 -14.72 -14.64
N ASN A 167 6.47 -13.66 -15.42
CA ASN A 167 6.22 -13.79 -16.84
C ASN A 167 7.52 -13.71 -17.67
N PRO A 168 7.65 -14.49 -18.76
CA PRO A 168 8.72 -14.34 -19.73
C PRO A 168 8.66 -12.98 -20.44
N PHE A 169 9.80 -12.32 -20.55
CA PHE A 169 9.85 -11.00 -21.18
C PHE A 169 9.49 -11.01 -22.67
N LEU A 170 9.73 -12.12 -23.39
CA LEU A 170 9.43 -12.22 -24.82
C LEU A 170 7.98 -12.62 -25.12
N GLU A 171 7.15 -12.83 -24.10
CA GLU A 171 5.72 -13.12 -24.29
C GLU A 171 4.94 -11.86 -24.69
N ASP A 172 5.38 -10.69 -24.25
CA ASP A 172 4.79 -9.40 -24.62
C ASP A 172 5.26 -8.96 -26.04
N PRO A 173 4.36 -8.44 -26.91
CA PRO A 173 4.73 -7.74 -28.13
C PRO A 173 5.61 -6.50 -27.90
N TYR A 174 5.55 -5.84 -26.74
CA TYR A 174 6.32 -4.61 -26.42
C TYR A 174 6.95 -4.60 -25.02
N PRO A 175 7.83 -5.57 -24.67
CA PRO A 175 8.42 -5.65 -23.35
C PRO A 175 9.27 -4.44 -23.01
N LEU A 176 8.95 -3.82 -21.89
CA LEU A 176 9.67 -2.69 -21.31
C LEU A 176 10.58 -3.18 -20.20
N VAL A 177 11.67 -3.86 -20.58
CA VAL A 177 12.64 -4.39 -19.61
C VAL A 177 13.64 -3.32 -19.21
N VAL A 178 13.82 -3.16 -17.91
CA VAL A 178 14.82 -2.30 -17.29
C VAL A 178 15.85 -3.11 -16.54
N ARG A 179 17.07 -2.59 -16.50
CA ARG A 179 18.15 -3.12 -15.69
C ARG A 179 18.43 -2.17 -14.52
N LEU A 180 18.42 -2.71 -13.31
CA LEU A 180 18.78 -1.94 -12.12
C LEU A 180 20.30 -1.74 -12.04
N PRO A 181 20.78 -0.61 -11.49
CA PRO A 181 22.21 -0.30 -11.45
C PRO A 181 23.00 -1.12 -10.42
N CYS A 182 22.34 -1.94 -9.59
CA CYS A 182 23.02 -2.76 -8.59
C CYS A 182 23.76 -3.96 -9.18
N HIS A 183 23.16 -4.68 -10.14
CA HIS A 183 23.79 -5.83 -10.78
C HIS A 183 23.27 -6.04 -12.20
N SER A 184 24.13 -6.58 -13.08
CA SER A 184 23.82 -6.79 -14.49
C SER A 184 22.70 -7.81 -14.75
N THR A 185 22.44 -8.70 -13.79
CA THR A 185 21.40 -9.74 -13.85
C THR A 185 20.05 -9.29 -13.28
N HIS A 186 19.96 -8.09 -12.71
CA HIS A 186 18.74 -7.57 -12.09
C HIS A 186 17.88 -6.89 -13.14
N LEU A 187 17.11 -7.73 -13.84
CA LEU A 187 16.23 -7.37 -14.95
C LEU A 187 14.78 -7.51 -14.52
N PHE A 188 13.97 -6.52 -14.83
CA PHE A 188 12.55 -6.48 -14.49
C PHE A 188 11.75 -5.76 -15.57
N ASP A 189 10.46 -6.03 -15.63
CA ASP A 189 9.54 -5.16 -16.36
C ASP A 189 9.39 -3.84 -15.62
N LEU A 190 9.40 -2.73 -16.36
CA LEU A 190 9.24 -1.39 -15.80
C LEU A 190 7.97 -1.28 -14.97
N GLU A 191 6.86 -1.84 -15.46
CA GLU A 191 5.57 -1.78 -14.79
C GLU A 191 5.56 -2.54 -13.47
N CYS A 192 6.34 -3.62 -13.37
CA CYS A 192 6.44 -4.42 -12.17
C CYS A 192 7.37 -3.78 -11.13
N VAL A 193 8.51 -3.22 -11.56
CA VAL A 193 9.53 -2.69 -10.64
C VAL A 193 9.23 -1.26 -10.20
N ARG A 194 8.53 -0.46 -11.02
CA ARG A 194 8.24 0.95 -10.73
C ARG A 194 7.41 1.13 -9.45
N PRO A 195 6.30 0.39 -9.20
CA PRO A 195 5.57 0.50 -7.93
C PRO A 195 6.45 0.14 -6.73
N TRP A 196 7.31 -0.87 -6.87
CA TRP A 196 8.20 -1.32 -5.81
C TRP A 196 9.25 -0.26 -5.44
N LEU A 197 9.94 0.30 -6.44
CA LEU A 197 10.95 1.34 -6.22
C LEU A 197 10.35 2.64 -5.68
N ARG A 198 9.13 2.99 -6.09
CA ARG A 198 8.43 4.17 -5.55
C ARG A 198 8.05 4.00 -4.08
N LEU A 199 7.79 2.78 -3.62
CA LEU A 199 7.37 2.53 -2.23
C LEU A 199 8.54 2.28 -1.29
N ARG A 200 9.54 1.50 -1.72
CA ARG A 200 10.66 1.05 -0.87
C ARG A 200 12.00 1.61 -1.29
N GLY A 201 12.18 1.91 -2.58
CA GLY A 201 13.46 2.38 -3.14
C GLY A 201 14.57 1.34 -3.15
N THR A 202 14.26 0.09 -2.79
CA THR A 202 15.23 -1.01 -2.73
C THR A 202 15.06 -1.97 -3.90
N CYS A 203 16.12 -2.60 -4.37
CA CYS A 203 16.04 -3.71 -5.31
C CYS A 203 15.32 -4.95 -4.70
N PRO A 204 14.37 -5.60 -5.41
CA PRO A 204 13.69 -6.80 -4.93
C PRO A 204 14.60 -8.01 -4.67
N LEU A 205 15.75 -8.11 -5.35
CA LEU A 205 16.64 -9.27 -5.30
C LEU A 205 17.76 -9.14 -4.27
N ASP A 206 18.46 -7.99 -4.25
CA ASP A 206 19.65 -7.78 -3.41
C ASP A 206 19.44 -6.75 -2.29
N ARG A 207 18.26 -6.12 -2.23
CA ARG A 207 17.89 -5.08 -1.24
C ARG A 207 18.78 -3.83 -1.26
N THR A 208 19.52 -3.60 -2.35
CA THR A 208 20.28 -2.35 -2.52
C THR A 208 19.33 -1.17 -2.50
N ASP A 209 19.57 -0.21 -1.61
CA ASP A 209 18.74 1.00 -1.43
C ASP A 209 19.21 2.12 -2.37
N PHE A 210 18.47 2.33 -3.46
CA PHE A 210 18.74 3.40 -4.42
C PHE A 210 18.26 4.75 -3.92
N ALA A 211 17.25 4.78 -3.05
CA ALA A 211 16.73 6.03 -2.53
C ALA A 211 17.72 6.67 -1.55
N LYS A 212 18.42 5.86 -0.76
CA LYS A 212 19.55 6.33 0.05
C LYS A 212 20.68 6.89 -0.81
N GLN A 213 21.03 6.21 -1.90
CA GLN A 213 22.08 6.68 -2.83
C GLN A 213 21.71 8.01 -3.48
N GLU A 214 20.47 8.19 -3.93
CA GLU A 214 20.00 9.46 -4.50
C GLU A 214 20.03 10.60 -3.47
N ARG A 215 19.58 10.36 -2.23
CA ARG A 215 19.64 11.34 -1.14
C ARG A 215 21.08 11.74 -0.79
N GLU A 216 21.98 10.77 -0.67
CA GLU A 216 23.41 11.02 -0.40
C GLU A 216 24.08 11.81 -1.53
N LYS A 217 23.77 11.47 -2.79
CA LYS A 217 24.27 12.18 -3.97
C LYS A 217 23.75 13.61 -4.04
N GLU A 218 22.48 13.83 -3.71
CA GLU A 218 21.91 15.17 -3.65
C GLU A 218 22.52 16.01 -2.51
N GLU A 219 22.73 15.40 -1.33
CA GLU A 219 23.40 16.06 -0.21
C GLU A 219 24.85 16.43 -0.55
N ALA A 220 25.59 15.53 -1.21
CA ALA A 220 26.95 15.78 -1.69
C ALA A 220 26.98 16.93 -2.71
N ARG A 221 25.96 17.06 -3.57
CA ARG A 221 25.85 18.19 -4.51
C ARG A 221 25.49 19.50 -3.81
N ARG A 222 24.77 19.45 -2.68
CA ARG A 222 24.36 20.63 -1.91
C ARG A 222 25.44 21.15 -0.96
N LYS A 223 26.39 20.32 -0.52
CA LYS A 223 27.55 20.81 0.24
C LYS A 223 28.49 21.53 -0.74
N PRO A 224 28.72 22.85 -0.59
CA PRO A 224 29.75 23.50 -1.38
C PRO A 224 31.09 22.84 -1.04
N VAL A 225 31.91 22.62 -2.07
CA VAL A 225 33.33 22.29 -1.89
C VAL A 225 33.91 23.49 -1.14
N VAL A 226 34.15 23.33 0.16
CA VAL A 226 35.01 24.25 0.88
C VAL A 226 36.38 23.92 0.31
N ASP A 227 36.87 24.75 -0.61
CA ASP A 227 38.29 24.74 -0.94
C ASP A 227 39.00 25.09 0.37
N ASP A 228 39.76 24.15 0.91
CA ASP A 228 40.57 24.31 2.13
C ASP A 228 41.63 25.45 2.00
N GLU A 229 41.68 26.15 0.86
CA GLU A 229 42.55 27.30 0.59
C GLU A 229 41.95 28.65 1.02
N GLU A 230 40.63 28.81 1.19
CA GLU A 230 40.03 30.12 1.60
C GLU A 230 40.01 30.33 3.13
N GLU A 231 40.18 29.30 3.96
CA GLU A 231 40.32 29.46 5.42
C GLU A 231 41.66 30.11 5.82
N GLU A 232 42.71 30.00 4.99
CA GLU A 232 44.02 30.60 5.28
C GLU A 232 44.07 32.12 5.00
N GLU A 233 43.23 32.66 4.10
CA GLU A 233 43.27 34.08 3.74
C GLU A 233 42.64 35.00 4.82
N TRP A 234 41.76 34.45 5.68
CA TRP A 234 41.05 35.21 6.71
C TRP A 234 41.79 35.30 8.06
N ASP A 235 42.86 34.54 8.28
CA ASP A 235 43.63 34.56 9.54
C ASP A 235 44.83 35.53 9.50
N GLY A 236 45.09 36.16 8.34
CA GLY A 236 46.28 37.00 8.11
C GLY A 236 46.16 38.51 8.38
N MET A 237 44.97 39.03 8.72
CA MET A 237 44.71 40.50 8.74
C MET A 237 44.64 41.12 10.16
N TYR A 238 44.92 40.35 11.22
CA TYR A 238 45.05 40.86 12.60
C TYR A 238 46.29 40.27 13.28
N GLY A 239 47.47 40.79 12.93
CA GLY A 239 48.75 40.49 13.59
C GLY A 239 49.66 41.70 13.60
#